data_AF-A0A3S5CQ39-F1
#
_entry.id   AF-A0A3S5CQ39-F1
#
_cell.length_a   1.000
_cell.length_b   1.000
_cell.length_c   1.000
_cell.angle_alpha   90.00
_cell.angle_beta   90.00
_cell.angle_gamma   90.00
#
_symmetry.space_group_name_H-M   'P 1'
#
loop_
_entity.id
_entity.type
_entity.pdbx_description
1 polymer ?
#
loop_
_entity_poly.entity_id
_entity_poly.type
_entity_poly.pdbx_seq_one_letter_code
_entity_poly.pdbx_strand_id
1 'polypeptide(L)'
;MPQPSLKIKKRESVAELAPLLWHSCGAIAALLQEICAIYPYLNPPRLTATQSNRVCNALALLQCIASHPSTRTDFLRANIPLYLYTFLNTNNKNRPFEYLRLTSLGVIGALTDEPDVINFLLGSEIIPLCLVIMESGTELSKTVRQIFSYLVLLYLSSILSYTMLSI
;
A
#
# COMPACT_ATOMS: atom_id res chain seq x y z
N MET A 1 41.18 7.83 18.73
CA MET A 1 39.94 7.27 19.30
C MET A 1 38.82 7.42 18.27
N PRO A 2 38.40 6.35 17.58
CA PRO A 2 37.27 6.41 16.66
C PRO A 2 35.95 6.16 17.41
N GLN A 3 34.94 7.01 17.20
CA GLN A 3 33.61 6.82 17.76
C GLN A 3 32.88 5.66 17.08
N PRO A 4 32.18 4.78 17.82
CA PRO A 4 31.38 3.72 17.23
C PRO A 4 29.96 4.20 16.85
N SER A 5 29.69 4.14 15.55
CA SER A 5 28.44 3.63 14.94
C SER A 5 27.07 4.07 15.51
N LEU A 6 26.66 5.30 15.17
CA LEU A 6 25.30 5.82 15.41
C LEU A 6 24.23 5.36 14.37
N LYS A 7 24.40 4.18 13.75
CA LYS A 7 23.46 3.67 12.71
C LYS A 7 22.74 2.36 13.06
N ILE A 8 23.01 1.77 14.23
CA ILE A 8 22.41 0.47 14.64
C ILE A 8 21.78 0.57 16.03
N LYS A 9 21.00 1.63 16.27
CA LYS A 9 20.04 1.72 17.41
C LYS A 9 18.60 2.06 16.98
N LYS A 10 18.38 2.32 15.69
CA LYS A 10 17.05 2.66 15.13
C LYS A 10 16.29 1.49 14.52
N ARG A 11 16.86 0.27 14.49
CA ARG A 11 16.18 -0.90 13.90
C ARG A 11 15.22 -1.57 14.88
N GLU A 12 15.56 -1.64 16.16
CA GLU A 12 14.64 -2.12 17.21
C GLU A 12 13.47 -1.15 17.44
N SER A 13 13.68 0.17 17.25
CA SER A 13 12.62 1.18 17.34
C SER A 13 11.60 1.17 16.19
N VAL A 14 11.85 0.41 15.11
CA VAL A 14 10.95 0.35 13.94
C VAL A 14 9.87 -0.72 14.11
N ALA A 15 10.14 -1.79 14.88
CA ALA A 15 9.14 -2.82 15.15
C ALA A 15 7.93 -2.24 15.91
N GLU A 16 8.18 -1.45 16.95
CA GLU A 16 7.13 -0.79 17.74
C GLU A 16 6.50 0.43 17.06
N LEU A 17 7.06 0.92 15.95
CA LEU A 17 6.57 2.14 15.30
C LEU A 17 5.14 1.97 14.78
N ALA A 18 4.81 0.81 14.20
CA ALA A 18 3.49 0.54 13.66
C ALA A 18 2.40 0.53 14.77
N PRO A 19 2.55 -0.26 15.86
CA PRO A 19 1.66 -0.17 17.01
C PRO A 19 1.56 1.23 17.61
N LEU A 20 2.68 1.92 17.78
CA LEU A 20 2.69 3.29 18.33
C LEU A 20 1.88 4.25 17.46
N LEU A 21 2.05 4.20 16.13
CA LEU A 21 1.28 5.03 15.20
C LEU A 21 -0.20 4.67 15.20
N TRP A 22 -0.53 3.37 15.28
CA TRP A 22 -1.92 2.91 15.26
C TRP A 22 -2.69 3.32 16.51
N HIS A 23 -2.06 3.22 17.68
CA HIS A 23 -2.69 3.55 18.97
C HIS A 23 -2.53 5.01 19.38
N SER A 24 -1.71 5.79 18.67
CA SER A 24 -1.62 7.24 18.90
C SER A 24 -2.88 7.95 18.43
N CYS A 25 -3.51 8.70 19.35
CA CYS A 25 -4.71 9.48 19.04
C CYS A 25 -4.44 10.44 17.87
N GLY A 26 -5.26 10.36 16.82
CA GLY A 26 -5.20 11.25 15.66
C GLY A 26 -4.11 10.96 14.64
N ALA A 27 -3.19 10.01 14.88
CA ALA A 27 -2.10 9.72 13.94
C ALA A 27 -2.61 9.15 12.60
N ILE A 28 -3.49 8.14 12.63
CA ILE A 28 -4.11 7.59 11.41
C ILE A 28 -4.96 8.64 10.70
N ALA A 29 -5.70 9.47 11.45
CA ALA A 29 -6.50 10.54 10.87
C ALA A 29 -5.62 11.57 10.15
N ALA A 30 -4.47 11.94 10.72
CA ALA A 30 -3.51 12.85 10.08
C ALA A 30 -2.92 12.23 8.80
N LEU A 31 -2.58 10.93 8.80
CA LEU A 31 -2.09 10.24 7.60
C LEU A 31 -3.16 10.18 6.50
N LEU A 32 -4.42 9.91 6.86
CA LEU A 32 -5.54 9.93 5.93
C LEU A 32 -5.82 11.34 5.39
N GLN A 33 -5.62 12.36 6.21
CA GLN A 33 -5.76 13.76 5.78
C GLN A 33 -4.70 14.12 4.73
N GLU A 34 -3.46 13.67 4.87
CA GLU A 34 -2.40 13.84 3.86
C GLU A 34 -2.78 13.17 2.52
N ILE A 35 -3.44 12.00 2.58
CA ILE A 35 -3.96 11.32 1.37
C ILE A 35 -5.09 12.13 0.74
N CYS A 36 -6.10 12.52 1.52
CA CYS A 36 -7.28 13.22 1.00
C CYS A 36 -6.92 14.60 0.44
N ALA A 37 -5.91 15.27 0.99
CA ALA A 37 -5.40 16.53 0.49
C ALA A 37 -4.87 16.46 -0.95
N ILE A 38 -4.52 15.27 -1.44
CA ILE A 38 -4.03 15.06 -2.80
C ILE A 38 -5.16 14.94 -3.84
N TYR A 39 -6.35 14.49 -3.45
CA TYR A 39 -7.45 14.21 -4.39
C TYR A 39 -7.79 15.36 -5.36
N PRO A 40 -7.83 16.64 -4.93
CA PRO A 40 -8.09 17.75 -5.85
C PRO A 40 -7.05 17.93 -6.96
N TYR A 41 -5.84 17.39 -6.80
CA TYR A 41 -4.73 17.52 -7.75
C TYR A 41 -4.62 16.34 -8.71
N LEU A 42 -5.45 15.30 -8.54
CA LEU A 42 -5.46 14.14 -9.43
C LEU A 42 -6.25 14.41 -10.71
N ASN A 43 -7.35 15.16 -10.60
CA ASN A 43 -8.19 15.55 -11.72
C ASN A 43 -8.72 16.99 -11.54
N PRO A 44 -8.25 17.98 -12.31
CA PRO A 44 -7.23 17.90 -13.38
C PRO A 44 -5.83 17.57 -12.82
N PRO A 45 -4.95 16.90 -13.59
CA PRO A 45 -3.68 16.40 -13.08
C PRO A 45 -2.67 17.54 -12.88
N ARG A 46 -2.61 18.07 -11.67
CA ARG A 46 -1.75 19.20 -11.26
C ARG A 46 -0.80 18.84 -10.11
N LEU A 47 -0.61 17.55 -9.84
CA LEU A 47 0.25 17.06 -8.78
C LEU A 47 1.71 17.47 -9.01
N THR A 48 2.28 18.17 -8.04
CA THR A 48 3.70 18.58 -8.04
C THR A 48 4.60 17.52 -7.39
N ALA A 49 5.90 17.56 -7.68
CA ALA A 49 6.87 16.66 -7.06
C ALA A 49 6.91 16.80 -5.53
N THR A 50 6.79 18.03 -5.00
CA THR A 50 6.78 18.28 -3.55
C THR A 50 5.56 17.66 -2.88
N GLN A 51 4.37 17.81 -3.47
CA GLN A 51 3.14 17.19 -2.97
C GLN A 51 3.22 15.67 -3.01
N SER A 52 3.70 15.11 -4.13
CA SER A 52 3.90 13.66 -4.28
C SER A 52 4.87 13.11 -3.24
N ASN A 53 6.02 13.74 -3.02
CA ASN A 53 6.98 13.30 -2.00
C ASN A 53 6.39 13.34 -0.58
N ARG A 54 5.62 14.38 -0.25
CA ARG A 54 4.98 14.52 1.06
C ARG A 54 3.97 13.41 1.31
N VAL A 55 3.04 13.17 0.38
CA VAL A 55 2.07 12.08 0.54
C VAL A 55 2.74 10.71 0.50
N CYS A 56 3.79 10.50 -0.30
CA CYS A 56 4.53 9.25 -0.33
C CYS A 56 5.24 8.95 1.00
N ASN A 57 5.68 9.96 1.74
CA ASN A 57 6.19 9.76 3.10
C ASN A 57 5.08 9.28 4.05
N ALA A 58 3.86 9.81 3.93
CA ALA A 58 2.71 9.33 4.69
C ALA A 58 2.33 7.89 4.29
N LEU A 59 2.36 7.57 3.00
CA LEU A 59 2.14 6.22 2.48
C LEU A 59 3.20 5.24 2.99
N ALA A 60 4.46 5.65 3.14
CA ALA A 60 5.50 4.80 3.71
C ALA A 60 5.21 4.44 5.18
N LEU A 61 4.66 5.37 5.96
CA LEU A 61 4.22 5.08 7.34
C LEU A 61 3.03 4.12 7.37
N LEU A 62 2.07 4.29 6.45
CA LEU A 62 0.96 3.35 6.29
C LEU A 62 1.44 1.98 5.84
N GLN A 63 2.50 1.91 5.00
CA GLN A 63 3.13 0.65 4.63
C GLN A 63 3.74 -0.06 5.85
N CYS A 64 4.38 0.68 6.77
CA CYS A 64 4.88 0.12 8.03
C CYS A 64 3.73 -0.48 8.85
N ILE A 65 2.61 0.24 8.99
CA ILE A 65 1.42 -0.22 9.71
C ILE A 65 0.81 -1.47 9.05
N ALA A 66 0.73 -1.47 7.71
CA ALA A 66 0.21 -2.59 6.93
C ALA A 66 1.11 -3.84 7.03
N SER A 67 2.42 -3.67 7.15
CA SER A 67 3.38 -4.78 7.28
C SER A 67 3.43 -5.42 8.68
N HIS A 68 2.93 -4.74 9.71
CA HIS A 68 3.09 -5.20 11.09
C HIS A 68 1.94 -6.12 11.51
N PRO A 69 2.21 -7.33 12.04
CA PRO A 69 1.18 -8.35 12.27
C PRO A 69 0.09 -7.91 13.26
N SER A 70 0.41 -7.08 14.26
CA SER A 70 -0.58 -6.62 15.25
C SER A 70 -1.54 -5.55 14.72
N THR A 71 -1.15 -4.77 13.70
CA THR A 71 -1.94 -3.63 13.19
C THR A 71 -2.53 -3.91 11.81
N ARG A 72 -1.97 -4.86 11.07
CA ARG A 72 -2.37 -5.22 9.70
C ARG A 72 -3.86 -5.57 9.59
N THR A 73 -4.37 -6.41 10.48
CA THR A 73 -5.78 -6.83 10.45
C THR A 73 -6.72 -5.66 10.73
N ASP A 74 -6.38 -4.81 11.69
CA ASP A 74 -7.19 -3.63 12.02
C ASP A 74 -7.13 -2.57 10.90
N PHE A 75 -5.96 -2.40 10.27
CA PHE A 75 -5.77 -1.58 9.09
C PHE A 75 -6.68 -2.02 7.93
N LEU A 76 -6.77 -3.33 7.70
CA LEU A 76 -7.66 -3.93 6.71
C LEU A 76 -9.14 -3.69 7.06
N ARG A 77 -9.53 -4.00 8.30
CA ARG A 77 -10.91 -3.82 8.80
C ARG A 77 -11.37 -2.36 8.76
N ALA A 78 -10.45 -1.43 8.92
CA ALA A 78 -10.72 0.01 8.82
C ALA A 78 -10.93 0.49 7.37
N ASN A 79 -10.82 -0.39 6.37
CA ASN A 79 -10.99 -0.07 4.94
C ASN A 79 -10.04 1.03 4.43
N ILE A 80 -8.92 1.27 5.13
CA ILE A 80 -7.91 2.26 4.74
C ILE A 80 -7.33 2.02 3.33
N PRO A 81 -7.09 0.77 2.88
CA PRO A 81 -6.58 0.52 1.53
C PRO A 81 -7.42 1.13 0.40
N LEU A 82 -8.74 1.30 0.59
CA LEU A 82 -9.64 1.84 -0.43
C LEU A 82 -9.30 3.29 -0.82
N TYR A 83 -8.78 4.07 0.11
CA TYR A 83 -8.34 5.45 -0.15
C TYR A 83 -7.20 5.52 -1.18
N LEU A 84 -6.43 4.45 -1.33
CA LEU A 84 -5.30 4.37 -2.25
C LEU A 84 -5.73 4.05 -3.68
N TYR A 85 -6.92 3.48 -3.88
CA TYR A 85 -7.39 3.09 -5.21
C TYR A 85 -7.57 4.31 -6.13
N THR A 86 -7.96 5.45 -5.58
CA THR A 86 -8.02 6.72 -6.31
C THR A 86 -6.68 7.13 -6.89
N PHE A 87 -5.56 6.82 -6.21
CA PHE A 87 -4.22 7.08 -6.73
C PHE A 87 -3.84 6.11 -7.83
N LEU A 88 -4.15 4.82 -7.63
CA LEU A 88 -3.88 3.75 -8.59
C LEU A 88 -4.65 3.92 -9.91
N ASN A 89 -5.84 4.53 -9.87
CA ASN A 89 -6.65 4.80 -11.06
C ASN A 89 -6.12 5.96 -11.92
N THR A 90 -5.07 6.65 -11.48
CA THR A 90 -4.48 7.73 -12.29
C THR A 90 -3.67 7.17 -13.47
N ASN A 91 -3.84 7.79 -14.64
CA ASN A 91 -3.23 7.39 -15.91
C ASN A 91 -2.17 8.38 -16.41
N ASN A 92 -1.86 9.42 -15.63
CA ASN A 92 -0.83 10.39 -15.96
C ASN A 92 0.58 9.79 -15.81
N LYS A 93 1.41 9.94 -16.84
CA LYS A 93 2.78 9.38 -16.92
C LYS A 93 3.86 10.29 -16.32
N ASN A 94 3.49 11.43 -15.74
CA ASN A 94 4.44 12.32 -15.09
C ASN A 94 5.06 11.63 -13.87
N ARG A 95 6.36 11.87 -13.65
CA ARG A 95 7.13 11.28 -12.54
C ARG A 95 6.45 11.36 -11.16
N PRO A 96 5.78 12.47 -10.74
CA PRO A 96 5.06 12.52 -9.46
C PRO A 96 3.89 11.52 -9.37
N PHE A 97 3.17 11.29 -10.47
CA PHE A 97 2.07 10.32 -10.52
C PHE A 97 2.58 8.87 -10.55
N GLU A 98 3.69 8.60 -11.25
CA GLU A 98 4.35 7.30 -11.21
C GLU A 98 4.84 6.96 -9.80
N TYR A 99 5.53 7.91 -9.15
CA TYR A 99 6.01 7.71 -7.79
C TYR A 99 4.86 7.48 -6.80
N LEU A 100 3.79 8.27 -6.89
CA LEU A 100 2.58 8.11 -6.08
C LEU A 100 1.97 6.70 -6.21
N ARG A 101 1.80 6.23 -7.46
CA ARG A 101 1.25 4.90 -7.72
C ARG A 101 2.17 3.80 -7.19
N LEU A 102 3.48 3.91 -7.38
CA LEU A 102 4.44 2.92 -6.90
C LEU A 102 4.41 2.79 -5.37
N THR A 103 4.41 3.91 -4.66
CA THR A 103 4.33 3.88 -3.19
C THR A 103 3.00 3.33 -2.71
N SER A 104 1.89 3.68 -3.38
CA SER A 104 0.56 3.14 -3.06
C SER A 104 0.49 1.62 -3.23
N LEU A 105 1.09 1.09 -4.29
CA LEU A 105 1.21 -0.36 -4.51
C LEU A 105 2.05 -1.05 -3.45
N GLY A 106 3.09 -0.38 -2.94
CA GLY A 106 3.90 -0.89 -1.83
C GLY A 106 3.08 -1.12 -0.56
N VAL A 107 2.11 -0.25 -0.26
CA VAL A 107 1.18 -0.43 0.87
C VAL A 107 0.28 -1.65 0.63
N ILE A 108 -0.29 -1.78 -0.56
CA ILE A 108 -1.14 -2.93 -0.91
C ILE A 108 -0.34 -4.23 -0.87
N GLY A 109 0.88 -4.25 -1.41
CA GLY A 109 1.76 -5.41 -1.40
C GLY A 109 2.18 -5.83 0.01
N ALA A 110 2.31 -4.89 0.96
CA ALA A 110 2.57 -5.23 2.35
C ALA A 110 1.40 -5.96 3.03
N LEU A 111 0.18 -5.87 2.48
CA LEU A 111 -1.00 -6.58 2.99
C LEU A 111 -1.11 -8.00 2.47
N THR A 112 -0.49 -8.35 1.34
CA THR A 112 -0.71 -9.66 0.68
C THR A 112 -0.15 -10.87 1.45
N ASP A 113 0.48 -10.64 2.61
CA ASP A 113 0.99 -11.69 3.49
C ASP A 113 -0.11 -12.38 4.36
N GLU A 114 -1.38 -11.96 4.27
CA GLU A 114 -2.50 -12.57 5.02
C GLU A 114 -3.55 -13.23 4.10
N PRO A 115 -4.01 -14.46 4.43
CA PRO A 115 -5.08 -15.12 3.67
C PRO A 115 -6.41 -14.34 3.68
N ASP A 116 -6.72 -13.62 4.76
CA ASP A 116 -7.95 -12.81 4.87
C ASP A 116 -7.95 -11.59 3.94
N VAL A 117 -6.77 -11.12 3.54
CA VAL A 117 -6.64 -10.00 2.60
C VAL A 117 -7.14 -10.41 1.21
N ILE A 118 -7.07 -11.69 0.86
CA ILE A 118 -7.55 -12.19 -0.43
C ILE A 118 -9.06 -11.99 -0.54
N ASN A 119 -9.84 -12.34 0.48
CA ASN A 119 -11.30 -12.12 0.48
C ASN A 119 -11.67 -10.64 0.39
N PHE A 120 -10.92 -9.77 1.09
CA PHE A 120 -11.09 -8.33 1.00
C PHE A 120 -10.79 -7.78 -0.40
N LEU A 121 -9.69 -8.25 -1.01
CA LEU A 121 -9.26 -7.83 -2.34
C LEU A 121 -10.15 -8.40 -3.46
N LEU A 122 -10.73 -9.58 -3.28
CA LEU A 122 -11.70 -10.17 -4.20
C LEU A 122 -13.05 -9.46 -4.16
N GLY A 123 -13.44 -8.97 -2.98
CA GLY A 123 -14.64 -8.15 -2.81
C GLY A 123 -14.48 -6.71 -3.33
N SER A 124 -13.27 -6.32 -3.76
CA SER A 124 -12.96 -4.96 -4.19
C SER A 124 -12.62 -4.89 -5.69
N GLU A 125 -12.64 -3.67 -6.25
CA GLU A 125 -12.31 -3.42 -7.66
C GLU A 125 -10.80 -3.50 -7.99
N ILE A 126 -9.99 -4.16 -7.14
CA ILE A 126 -8.54 -4.18 -7.32
C ILE A 126 -8.10 -5.00 -8.55
N ILE A 127 -8.85 -6.04 -8.92
CA ILE A 127 -8.53 -6.88 -10.08
C ILE A 127 -8.64 -6.07 -11.39
N PRO A 128 -9.77 -5.40 -11.70
CA PRO A 128 -9.85 -4.48 -12.84
C PRO A 128 -8.75 -3.41 -12.83
N LEU A 129 -8.45 -2.83 -11.66
CA LEU A 129 -7.46 -1.78 -11.51
C LEU A 129 -6.03 -2.25 -11.83
N CYS A 130 -5.65 -3.42 -11.35
CA CYS A 130 -4.35 -4.03 -11.64
C CYS A 130 -4.22 -4.36 -13.14
N LEU A 131 -5.28 -4.83 -13.79
CA LEU A 131 -5.27 -5.10 -15.24
C LEU A 131 -5.01 -3.82 -16.05
N VAL A 132 -5.68 -2.70 -15.71
CA VAL A 132 -5.46 -1.39 -16.35
C VAL A 132 -4.02 -0.91 -16.19
N ILE A 133 -3.41 -1.09 -15.00
CA ILE A 133 -2.02 -0.69 -14.75
C ILE A 133 -1.03 -1.62 -15.47
N MET A 134 -1.36 -2.91 -15.63
CA MET A 134 -0.53 -3.88 -16.36
C MET A 134 -0.46 -3.60 -17.86
N GLU A 135 -1.53 -3.05 -18.43
CA GLU A 135 -1.64 -2.67 -19.85
C GLU A 135 -0.79 -1.43 -20.20
N SER A 136 -0.52 -0.54 -19.22
CA SER A 136 0.21 0.72 -19.48
C SER A 136 1.71 0.57 -19.79
N GLY A 137 2.28 -0.63 -19.65
CA GLY A 137 3.64 -0.98 -20.14
C GLY A 137 4.83 -0.27 -19.49
N THR A 138 4.65 0.37 -18.33
CA THR A 138 5.70 1.14 -17.62
C THR A 138 6.59 0.24 -16.75
N GLU A 139 7.69 0.75 -16.18
CA GLU A 139 8.43 0.00 -15.15
C GLU A 139 7.56 -0.32 -13.93
N LEU A 140 6.63 0.57 -13.56
CA LEU A 140 5.58 0.28 -12.59
C LEU A 140 4.77 -0.96 -12.98
N SER A 141 4.45 -1.14 -14.26
CA SER A 141 3.68 -2.28 -14.76
C SER A 141 4.42 -3.61 -14.55
N LYS A 142 5.75 -3.62 -14.38
CA LYS A 142 6.53 -4.84 -14.02
C LYS A 142 6.38 -5.17 -12.53
N THR A 143 6.53 -4.19 -11.65
CA THR A 143 6.31 -4.37 -10.20
C THR A 143 4.87 -4.75 -9.90
N VAL A 144 3.90 -4.10 -10.55
CA VAL A 144 2.48 -4.44 -10.47
C VAL A 144 2.20 -5.83 -11.01
N ARG A 145 2.82 -6.22 -12.13
CA ARG A 145 2.72 -7.61 -12.62
C ARG A 145 3.19 -8.62 -11.59
N GLN A 146 4.28 -8.34 -10.89
CA GLN A 146 4.80 -9.27 -9.89
C GLN A 146 3.88 -9.35 -8.66
N ILE A 147 3.40 -8.22 -8.16
CA ILE A 147 2.44 -8.17 -7.05
C ILE A 147 1.10 -8.80 -7.45
N PHE A 148 0.60 -8.51 -8.65
CA PHE A 148 -0.65 -9.08 -9.17
C PHE A 148 -0.52 -10.58 -9.42
N SER A 149 0.59 -11.05 -9.99
CA SER A 149 0.86 -12.47 -10.17
C SER A 149 0.91 -13.21 -8.83
N TYR A 150 1.53 -12.61 -7.81
CA TYR A 150 1.55 -13.14 -6.44
C TYR A 150 0.15 -13.18 -5.83
N LEU A 151 -0.64 -12.12 -6.01
CA LEU A 151 -2.02 -12.02 -5.54
C LEU A 151 -2.92 -13.06 -6.24
N VAL A 152 -2.76 -13.28 -7.55
CA VAL A 152 -3.48 -14.32 -8.31
C VAL A 152 -3.04 -15.72 -7.86
N LEU A 153 -1.76 -15.95 -7.60
CA LEU A 153 -1.27 -17.24 -7.11
C LEU A 153 -1.83 -17.56 -5.72
N LEU A 154 -1.87 -16.58 -4.82
CA LEU A 154 -2.50 -16.68 -3.50
C LEU A 154 -4.01 -16.90 -3.60
N TYR A 155 -4.66 -16.26 -4.58
CA TYR A 155 -6.08 -16.48 -4.85
C TYR A 155 -6.35 -17.93 -5.30
N LEU A 156 -5.56 -18.44 -6.25
CA LEU A 156 -5.68 -19.81 -6.73
C LEU A 156 -5.39 -20.83 -5.61
N SER A 157 -4.39 -20.60 -4.76
CA SER A 157 -4.10 -21.49 -3.63
C SER A 157 -5.22 -21.49 -2.58
N SER A 158 -5.85 -20.34 -2.34
CA SER A 158 -7.02 -20.24 -1.47
C SER A 158 -8.21 -21.02 -2.02
N ILE A 159 -8.55 -20.84 -3.31
CA ILE A 159 -9.62 -21.63 -3.96
C ILE A 159 -9.33 -23.13 -3.85
N LEU A 160 -8.11 -23.56 -4.16
CA LEU A 160 -7.71 -24.97 -4.04
C LEU A 160 -7.90 -25.51 -2.62
N SER A 161 -7.53 -24.71 -1.60
CA SER A 161 -7.75 -25.07 -0.19
C SER A 161 -9.24 -25.18 0.15
N TYR A 162 -10.08 -24.22 -0.26
CA TYR A 162 -11.53 -24.28 -0.06
C TYR A 162 -12.17 -25.48 -0.77
N THR A 163 -11.75 -25.79 -2.00
CA THR A 163 -12.27 -26.96 -2.74
C THR A 163 -11.83 -28.29 -2.13
N MET A 164 -10.62 -28.38 -1.57
CA MET A 164 -10.11 -29.60 -0.91
C MET A 164 -10.72 -29.83 0.48
N LEU A 165 -11.17 -28.78 1.16
CA LEU A 165 -11.93 -28.86 2.43
C LEU A 165 -13.42 -29.17 2.23
N SER A 166 -13.94 -29.01 1.01
CA SER A 166 -15.34 -29.24 0.64
C SER A 166 -15.59 -30.61 0.01
N ILE A 167 -14.58 -31.48 -0.05
CA ILE A 167 -14.60 -32.87 -0.52
C ILE A 167 -14.27 -33.78 0.65
#